data_AF-V6LWY6-F1
#
_entry.id   AF-V6LWY6-F1
#
_cell.length_a   1.000
_cell.length_b   1.000
_cell.length_c   1.000
_cell.angle_alpha   90.00
_cell.angle_beta   90.00
_cell.angle_gamma   90.00
#
_symmetry.space_group_name_H-M   'P 1'
#
loop_
_entity.id
_entity.type
_entity.pdbx_description
1 polymer ?
#
loop_
_entity_poly.entity_id
_entity_poly.type
_entity_poly.pdbx_seq_one_letter_code
_entity_poly.pdbx_strand_id
1 'polypeptide(L)'
;MIDAEMGVGLLDKIPNESICKCMPGWARYLCFVGFLILGFMFCSISIKYSSSNPIAFYILWATGVPLAWSCSMFVSTFKKQLERMKIIDNMISMIVILICYVLVIILEIFVKSMWANLIPFIICFCALIWYSLSLIPGFQKCCKNCITSCFSGMKK
;
A
#
# COMPACT_ATOMS: atom_id res chain seq x y z
N MET A 1 4.96 1.69 -24.88
CA MET A 1 6.09 2.64 -24.82
C MET A 1 5.64 4.02 -24.34
N ILE A 2 4.41 4.47 -24.66
CA ILE A 2 3.85 5.78 -24.22
C ILE A 2 3.61 5.86 -22.69
N ASP A 3 3.27 4.74 -22.03
CA ASP A 3 2.98 4.74 -20.58
C ASP A 3 4.23 4.92 -19.69
N ALA A 4 5.41 4.52 -20.19
CA ALA A 4 6.67 4.66 -19.45
C ALA A 4 7.16 6.11 -19.45
N GLU A 5 7.08 6.82 -20.58
CA GLU A 5 7.49 8.22 -20.69
C GLU A 5 6.56 9.16 -19.92
N MET A 6 5.25 8.88 -19.92
CA MET A 6 4.27 9.63 -19.13
C MET A 6 4.48 9.43 -17.62
N GLY A 7 4.87 8.23 -17.20
CA GLY A 7 5.28 7.92 -15.84
C GLY A 7 6.53 8.69 -15.42
N VAL A 8 7.59 8.68 -16.25
CA VAL A 8 8.85 9.39 -15.97
C VAL A 8 8.65 10.92 -15.88
N GLY A 9 7.84 11.52 -16.76
CA GLY A 9 7.49 12.95 -16.67
C GLY A 9 6.63 13.33 -15.45
N LEU A 10 5.86 12.38 -14.91
CA LEU A 10 5.13 12.54 -13.65
C LEU A 10 6.05 12.37 -12.43
N LEU A 11 7.05 11.49 -12.52
CA LEU A 11 8.07 11.27 -11.49
C LEU A 11 8.99 12.49 -11.32
N ASP A 12 9.32 13.21 -12.40
CA ASP A 12 10.06 14.48 -12.35
C ASP A 12 9.25 15.62 -11.72
N LYS A 13 7.91 15.53 -11.76
CA LYS A 13 6.98 16.47 -11.14
C LYS A 13 6.66 16.16 -9.68
N ILE A 14 7.24 15.10 -9.10
CA ILE A 14 7.08 14.82 -7.68
C ILE A 14 7.73 15.98 -6.91
N PRO A 15 6.97 16.76 -6.12
CA PRO A 15 7.54 17.85 -5.36
C PRO A 15 8.63 17.30 -4.44
N ASN A 16 9.77 17.98 -4.40
CA ASN A 16 11.01 17.58 -3.75
C ASN A 16 10.91 17.70 -2.20
N GLU A 17 9.88 17.08 -1.64
CA GLU A 17 9.39 17.33 -0.28
C GLU A 17 9.37 16.06 0.58
N SER A 18 10.03 14.99 0.16
CA SER A 18 10.27 13.82 1.01
C SER A 18 11.32 14.10 2.08
N ILE A 19 11.35 13.30 3.15
CA ILE A 19 12.38 13.34 4.20
C ILE A 19 13.79 13.20 3.60
N CYS A 20 13.96 12.40 2.54
CA CYS A 20 15.22 12.22 1.83
C CYS A 20 15.38 13.20 0.65
N LYS A 21 15.53 14.51 0.94
CA LYS A 21 15.82 15.54 -0.08
C LYS A 21 17.07 15.26 -0.92
N CYS A 22 18.02 14.50 -0.37
CA CYS A 22 19.30 14.16 -0.98
C CYS A 22 19.22 13.12 -2.12
N MET A 23 18.06 12.50 -2.35
CA MET A 23 17.90 11.39 -3.30
C MET A 23 17.01 11.79 -4.49
N PRO A 24 17.31 11.38 -5.74
CA PRO A 24 16.47 11.70 -6.91
C PRO A 24 15.09 11.04 -6.84
N GLY A 25 14.08 11.66 -7.46
CA GLY A 25 12.66 11.24 -7.36
C GLY A 25 12.40 9.80 -7.81
N TRP A 26 13.08 9.32 -8.85
CA TRP A 26 12.97 7.94 -9.33
C TRP A 26 13.45 6.90 -8.30
N ALA A 27 14.52 7.19 -7.56
CA ALA A 27 15.05 6.30 -6.54
C ALA A 27 14.12 6.23 -5.31
N ARG A 28 13.44 7.33 -4.96
CA ARG A 28 12.40 7.33 -3.92
C ARG A 28 11.21 6.45 -4.29
N TYR A 29 10.80 6.48 -5.56
CA TYR A 29 9.74 5.61 -6.08
C TYR A 29 10.16 4.13 -6.10
N LEU A 30 11.41 3.81 -6.47
CA LEU A 30 11.91 2.44 -6.39
C LEU A 30 11.96 1.93 -4.94
N CYS A 31 12.42 2.76 -3.99
CA CYS A 31 12.36 2.41 -2.57
C CYS A 31 10.91 2.19 -2.13
N PHE A 32 10.00 3.08 -2.53
CA PHE A 32 8.57 2.94 -2.22
C PHE A 32 8.00 1.60 -2.68
N VAL A 33 8.18 1.25 -3.95
CA VAL A 33 7.71 -0.02 -4.51
C VAL A 33 8.43 -1.20 -3.85
N GLY A 34 9.74 -1.09 -3.61
CA GLY A 34 10.55 -2.13 -2.99
C GLY A 34 10.07 -2.49 -1.58
N PHE A 35 9.86 -1.49 -0.71
CA PHE A 35 9.37 -1.74 0.64
C PHE A 35 7.89 -2.17 0.65
N LEU A 36 7.07 -1.76 -0.33
CA LEU A 36 5.68 -2.23 -0.46
C LEU A 36 5.65 -3.73 -0.82
N ILE A 37 6.49 -4.15 -1.76
CA ILE A 37 6.67 -5.57 -2.12
C ILE A 37 7.25 -6.35 -0.93
N LEU A 38 8.23 -5.79 -0.23
CA LEU A 38 8.83 -6.45 0.93
C LEU A 38 7.80 -6.65 2.07
N GLY A 39 6.99 -5.63 2.36
CA GLY A 39 5.89 -5.73 3.32
C GLY A 39 4.84 -6.76 2.89
N PHE A 40 4.50 -6.83 1.60
CA PHE A 40 3.61 -7.86 1.06
C PHE A 40 4.20 -9.27 1.25
N MET A 41 5.49 -9.46 0.97
CA MET A 41 6.18 -10.73 1.18
C MET A 41 6.11 -11.13 2.66
N PHE A 42 6.43 -10.22 3.58
CA PHE A 42 6.36 -10.48 5.02
C PHE A 42 4.96 -10.90 5.47
N CYS A 43 3.92 -10.19 5.04
CA CYS A 43 2.55 -10.52 5.37
C CYS A 43 2.09 -11.85 4.73
N SER A 44 2.51 -12.16 3.50
CA SER A 44 2.18 -13.44 2.85
C SER A 44 2.83 -14.63 3.57
N ILE A 45 4.08 -14.46 4.00
CA ILE A 45 4.81 -15.46 4.79
C ILE A 45 4.16 -15.60 6.18
N SER A 46 3.68 -14.49 6.76
CA SER A 46 2.93 -14.52 8.03
C SER A 46 1.77 -15.50 7.95
N ILE A 47 0.91 -15.41 6.93
CA ILE A 47 -0.27 -16.30 6.77
C ILE A 47 0.13 -17.77 6.73
N LYS A 48 1.27 -18.11 6.11
CA LYS A 48 1.79 -19.49 6.09
C LYS A 48 2.16 -19.99 7.49
N TYR A 49 2.67 -19.11 8.36
CA TYR A 49 3.06 -19.46 9.73
C TYR A 49 1.92 -19.46 10.73
N SER A 50 0.72 -19.00 10.36
CA SER A 50 -0.48 -18.98 11.22
C SER A 50 -0.73 -20.33 11.92
N SER A 51 -0.70 -21.44 11.17
CA SER A 51 -0.98 -22.76 11.76
C SER A 51 0.23 -23.45 12.41
N SER A 52 1.46 -23.06 12.07
CA SER A 52 2.68 -23.75 12.54
C SER A 52 3.35 -23.05 13.72
N ASN A 53 3.41 -21.71 13.71
CA ASN A 53 4.11 -20.92 14.72
C ASN A 53 3.40 -19.56 14.89
N PRO A 54 2.46 -19.43 15.85
CA PRO A 54 1.69 -18.20 16.04
C PRO A 54 2.57 -17.00 16.42
N ILE A 55 3.69 -17.23 17.13
CA ILE A 55 4.64 -16.17 17.49
C ILE A 55 5.28 -15.56 16.23
N ALA A 56 5.69 -16.42 15.27
CA ALA A 56 6.28 -15.96 14.02
C ALA A 56 5.25 -15.20 13.18
N PHE A 57 3.99 -15.62 13.19
CA PHE A 57 2.88 -14.89 12.57
C PHE A 57 2.76 -13.47 13.15
N TYR A 58 2.67 -13.32 14.47
CA TYR A 58 2.50 -11.98 15.06
C TYR A 58 3.67 -11.05 14.76
N ILE A 59 4.91 -11.55 14.82
CA ILE A 59 6.11 -10.76 14.50
C ILE A 59 6.09 -10.34 13.03
N LEU A 60 5.84 -11.26 12.10
CA LEU A 60 5.83 -10.96 10.66
C LEU A 60 4.68 -10.03 10.28
N TRP A 61 3.49 -10.19 10.87
CA TRP A 61 2.35 -9.31 10.66
C TRP A 61 2.60 -7.89 11.22
N ALA A 62 3.07 -7.82 12.47
CA ALA A 62 3.34 -6.56 13.15
C ALA A 62 4.55 -5.80 12.58
N THR A 63 5.44 -6.47 11.86
CA THR A 63 6.55 -5.83 11.14
C THR A 63 6.19 -5.50 9.70
N GLY A 64 5.51 -6.41 8.99
CA GLY A 64 5.19 -6.27 7.56
C GLY A 64 4.23 -5.11 7.26
N VAL A 65 3.17 -4.93 8.06
CA VAL A 65 2.17 -3.87 7.81
C VAL A 65 2.76 -2.48 8.08
N PRO A 66 3.44 -2.20 9.21
CA PRO A 66 4.10 -0.91 9.41
C PRO A 66 5.24 -0.65 8.43
N LEU A 67 5.95 -1.70 7.98
CA LEU A 67 6.99 -1.56 6.96
C LEU A 67 6.39 -1.11 5.62
N ALA A 68 5.32 -1.77 5.16
CA ALA A 68 4.57 -1.34 3.98
C ALA A 68 4.00 0.09 4.15
N TRP A 69 3.54 0.44 5.34
CA TRP A 69 3.01 1.78 5.61
C TRP A 69 4.11 2.84 5.61
N SER A 70 5.28 2.54 6.18
CA SER A 70 6.44 3.45 6.26
C SER A 70 6.97 3.86 4.89
N CYS A 71 6.75 3.04 3.85
CA CYS A 71 7.03 3.37 2.46
C CYS A 71 6.49 4.75 2.08
N SER A 72 5.27 5.04 2.53
CA SER A 72 4.57 6.30 2.23
C SER A 72 5.32 7.55 2.69
N MET A 73 6.23 7.42 3.68
CA MET A 73 7.07 8.51 4.16
C MET A 73 8.20 8.88 3.19
N PHE A 74 8.63 7.95 2.34
CA PHE A 74 9.59 8.24 1.27
C PHE A 74 8.99 9.10 0.15
N VAL A 75 7.66 9.06 -0.02
CA VAL A 75 6.93 9.77 -1.08
C VAL A 75 6.32 11.08 -0.58
N SER A 76 5.89 11.16 0.68
CA SER A 76 5.33 12.39 1.27
C SER A 76 5.86 12.63 2.68
N THR A 77 6.25 13.88 2.97
CA THR A 77 6.59 14.30 4.35
C THR A 77 5.40 14.16 5.29
N PHE A 78 5.68 13.80 6.54
CA PHE A 78 4.73 13.63 7.65
C PHE A 78 3.71 14.79 7.77
N LYS A 79 4.17 16.04 7.59
CA LYS A 79 3.29 17.23 7.59
C LYS A 79 2.26 17.23 6.46
N LYS A 80 2.63 16.81 5.25
CA LYS A 80 1.70 16.70 4.12
C LYS A 80 0.87 15.42 4.17
N GLN A 81 1.35 14.35 4.80
CA GLN A 81 0.49 13.20 5.12
C GLN A 81 -0.67 13.64 6.03
N LEU A 82 -0.40 14.45 7.05
CA LEU A 82 -1.43 15.04 7.92
C LEU A 82 -2.37 16.01 7.17
N GLU A 83 -1.85 16.83 6.26
CA GLU A 83 -2.72 17.68 5.42
C GLU A 83 -3.57 16.86 4.45
N ARG A 84 -3.02 15.79 3.87
CA ARG A 84 -3.75 14.87 2.98
C ARG A 84 -4.70 13.94 3.71
N MET A 85 -4.51 13.69 5.01
CA MET A 85 -5.50 13.01 5.86
C MET A 85 -6.81 13.79 5.98
N LYS A 86 -6.82 15.11 5.69
CA LYS A 86 -8.06 15.90 5.62
C LYS A 86 -8.93 15.54 4.41
N ILE A 87 -8.37 14.85 3.42
CA ILE A 87 -9.12 14.29 2.30
C ILE A 87 -9.76 12.97 2.79
N ILE A 88 -11.09 12.91 2.72
CA ILE A 88 -11.92 11.83 3.24
C ILE A 88 -11.42 10.44 2.75
N ASP A 89 -11.06 10.33 1.47
CA ASP A 89 -10.60 9.07 0.87
C ASP A 89 -9.34 8.48 1.54
N ASN A 90 -8.40 9.35 1.93
CA ASN A 90 -7.17 8.93 2.60
C ASN A 90 -7.43 8.50 4.03
N MET A 91 -8.34 9.18 4.72
CA MET A 91 -8.76 8.84 6.08
C MET A 91 -9.48 7.50 6.12
N ILE A 92 -10.40 7.25 5.17
CA ILE A 92 -11.10 5.97 5.04
C ILE A 92 -10.08 4.84 4.83
N SER A 93 -9.11 5.04 3.94
CA SER A 93 -8.08 4.02 3.66
C SER A 93 -7.26 3.66 4.91
N MET A 94 -6.86 4.66 5.70
CA MET A 94 -6.14 4.43 6.96
C MET A 94 -6.97 3.68 8.00
N ILE A 95 -8.24 4.06 8.15
CA ILE A 95 -9.16 3.40 9.08
C ILE A 95 -9.36 1.94 8.66
N VAL A 96 -9.53 1.67 7.37
CA VAL A 96 -9.68 0.30 6.84
C VAL A 96 -8.42 -0.52 7.10
N ILE A 97 -7.23 0.03 6.86
CA ILE A 97 -5.95 -0.65 7.15
C ILE A 97 -5.86 -0.99 8.64
N LEU A 98 -6.19 -0.04 9.53
CA LEU A 98 -6.14 -0.24 10.98
C LEU A 98 -7.14 -1.31 11.44
N ILE A 99 -8.37 -1.26 10.93
CA ILE A 99 -9.41 -2.25 11.23
C ILE A 99 -8.96 -3.64 10.77
N CYS A 100 -8.45 -3.76 9.53
CA CYS A 100 -7.96 -5.04 9.02
C CYS A 100 -6.76 -5.55 9.82
N TYR A 101 -5.84 -4.66 10.23
CA TYR A 101 -4.68 -5.01 11.04
C TYR A 101 -5.10 -5.64 12.38
N VAL A 102 -6.07 -5.03 13.08
CA VAL A 102 -6.59 -5.55 14.35
C VAL A 102 -7.44 -6.81 14.14
N LEU A 103 -8.27 -6.85 13.10
CA LEU A 103 -9.12 -8.00 12.79
C LEU A 103 -8.29 -9.27 12.54
N VAL A 104 -7.17 -9.17 11.83
CA VAL A 104 -6.30 -10.32 11.58
C VAL A 104 -5.72 -10.89 12.87
N ILE A 105 -5.35 -10.02 13.82
CA ILE A 105 -4.87 -10.45 15.14
C ILE A 105 -5.99 -11.17 15.91
N ILE A 106 -7.21 -10.62 15.90
CA ILE A 106 -8.36 -11.23 16.59
C ILE A 106 -8.71 -12.57 15.95
N LEU A 107 -8.81 -12.64 14.62
CA LEU A 107 -9.16 -13.87 13.90
C LEU A 107 -8.13 -14.98 14.12
N GLU A 108 -6.84 -14.62 14.23
CA GLU A 108 -5.80 -15.56 14.58
C GLU A 108 -5.96 -16.14 15.99
N ILE A 109 -6.37 -15.31 16.97
CA ILE A 109 -6.58 -15.77 18.35
C ILE A 109 -7.79 -16.72 18.44
N PHE A 110 -8.90 -16.38 17.79
CA PHE A 110 -10.18 -17.08 17.97
C PHE A 110 -10.43 -18.23 16.98
N VAL A 111 -10.06 -18.08 15.72
CA VAL A 111 -10.42 -19.01 14.64
C VAL A 111 -9.24 -19.91 14.25
N LYS A 112 -8.00 -19.38 14.31
CA LYS A 112 -6.76 -20.09 13.94
C LYS A 112 -6.82 -20.77 12.57
N SER A 113 -7.54 -20.15 11.63
CA SER A 113 -7.71 -20.66 10.27
C SER A 113 -7.02 -19.76 9.26
N MET A 114 -6.17 -20.35 8.43
CA MET A 114 -5.47 -19.65 7.34
C MET A 114 -6.44 -18.87 6.44
N TRP A 115 -7.61 -19.45 6.14
CA TRP A 115 -8.61 -18.84 5.26
C TRP A 115 -9.28 -17.62 5.88
N ALA A 116 -9.45 -17.62 7.21
CA ALA A 116 -10.04 -16.48 7.93
C ALA A 116 -9.13 -15.25 7.85
N ASN A 117 -7.81 -15.44 7.86
CA ASN A 117 -6.83 -14.35 7.76
C ASN A 117 -6.58 -13.85 6.33
N LEU A 118 -6.88 -14.68 5.32
CA LEU A 118 -6.63 -14.34 3.90
C LEU A 118 -7.50 -13.17 3.42
N ILE A 119 -8.79 -13.16 3.77
CA ILE A 119 -9.74 -12.13 3.37
C ILE A 119 -9.33 -10.73 3.87
N PRO A 120 -9.16 -10.50 5.18
CA PRO A 120 -8.75 -9.19 5.69
C PRO A 120 -7.33 -8.81 5.23
N PHE A 121 -6.45 -9.77 4.95
CA PHE A 121 -5.16 -9.49 4.33
C PHE A 121 -5.30 -8.87 2.93
N ILE A 122 -6.12 -9.45 2.07
CA ILE A 122 -6.37 -8.93 0.71
C ILE A 122 -6.97 -7.52 0.79
N ILE A 123 -7.95 -7.31 1.67
CA ILE A 123 -8.58 -6.00 1.87
C ILE A 123 -7.55 -4.97 2.36
N CYS A 124 -6.72 -5.35 3.34
CA CYS A 124 -5.65 -4.49 3.86
C CYS A 124 -4.66 -4.10 2.75
N PHE A 125 -4.25 -5.05 1.91
CA PHE A 125 -3.33 -4.79 0.82
C PHE A 125 -3.93 -3.90 -0.27
N CYS A 126 -5.19 -4.14 -0.65
CA CYS A 126 -5.93 -3.27 -1.56
C CYS A 126 -6.06 -1.85 -1.01
N ALA A 127 -6.33 -1.68 0.28
CA ALA A 127 -6.39 -0.39 0.94
C ALA A 127 -5.01 0.30 0.99
N LEU A 128 -3.93 -0.44 1.23
CA LEU A 128 -2.55 0.04 1.16
C LEU A 128 -2.17 0.51 -0.24
N ILE A 129 -2.53 -0.25 -1.28
CA ILE A 129 -2.33 0.16 -2.68
C ILE A 129 -3.15 1.40 -2.99
N TRP A 130 -4.42 1.46 -2.56
CA TRP A 130 -5.28 2.61 -2.82
C TRP A 130 -4.77 3.88 -2.14
N TYR A 131 -4.35 3.76 -0.87
CA TYR A 131 -3.71 4.82 -0.11
C TYR A 131 -2.43 5.30 -0.81
N SER A 132 -1.59 4.35 -1.23
CA SER A 132 -0.37 4.58 -2.00
C SER A 132 -0.62 5.34 -3.30
N LEU A 133 -1.66 4.95 -4.04
CA LEU A 133 -2.03 5.55 -5.31
C LEU A 133 -2.56 6.98 -5.14
N SER A 134 -3.29 7.23 -4.06
CA SER A 134 -3.82 8.55 -3.70
C SER A 134 -2.72 9.56 -3.30
N LEU A 135 -1.53 9.07 -2.93
CA LEU A 135 -0.38 9.93 -2.65
C LEU A 135 0.23 10.53 -3.93
N ILE A 136 0.09 9.89 -5.09
CA ILE A 136 0.69 10.34 -6.36
C ILE A 136 -0.34 11.15 -7.16
N PRO A 137 -0.20 12.49 -7.24
CA PRO A 137 -1.12 13.32 -8.03
C PRO A 137 -1.01 12.96 -9.51
N GLY A 138 -2.10 12.50 -10.14
CA GLY A 138 -2.14 12.12 -11.56
C GLY A 138 -2.27 10.61 -11.81
N PHE A 139 -1.87 9.75 -10.86
CA PHE A 139 -2.00 8.29 -11.02
C PHE A 139 -3.45 7.81 -10.96
N GLN A 140 -4.30 8.48 -10.16
CA GLN A 140 -5.75 8.23 -10.14
C GLN A 140 -6.42 8.45 -11.50
N LYS A 141 -5.94 9.40 -12.32
CA LYS A 141 -6.44 9.61 -13.68
C LYS A 141 -5.99 8.49 -14.62
N CYS A 142 -4.74 8.02 -14.50
CA CYS A 142 -4.25 6.87 -15.27
C CYS A 142 -4.99 5.58 -14.91
N CYS A 143 -5.19 5.27 -13.62
CA CYS A 143 -5.96 4.08 -13.21
C CYS A 143 -7.42 4.16 -13.66
N LYS A 144 -8.08 5.33 -13.55
CA LYS A 144 -9.43 5.51 -14.11
C LYS A 144 -9.44 5.23 -15.60
N ASN A 145 -8.48 5.75 -16.37
CA ASN A 145 -8.38 5.54 -17.81
C ASN A 145 -8.06 4.09 -18.21
N CYS A 146 -7.22 3.38 -17.45
CA CYS A 146 -6.97 1.95 -17.68
C CYS A 146 -8.21 1.11 -17.39
N ILE A 147 -8.94 1.41 -16.31
CA ILE A 147 -10.16 0.69 -15.95
C ILE A 147 -11.26 0.96 -16.99
N THR A 148 -11.45 2.21 -17.45
CA THR A 148 -12.39 2.49 -18.55
C THR A 148 -11.94 1.88 -19.87
N SER A 149 -10.64 1.80 -20.16
CA SER A 149 -10.14 1.14 -21.38
C SER A 149 -10.36 -0.37 -21.36
N CYS A 150 -10.17 -1.03 -20.22
CA CYS A 150 -10.49 -2.44 -20.05
C CYS A 150 -12.01 -2.71 -20.13
N PHE A 151 -12.85 -1.84 -19.54
CA PHE A 151 -14.31 -1.98 -19.61
C PHE A 151 -14.92 -1.60 -20.97
N SER A 152 -14.28 -0.72 -21.74
CA SER A 152 -14.72 -0.39 -23.10
C SER A 152 -14.33 -1.45 -24.14
N GLY A 153 -13.28 -2.23 -23.89
CA GLY A 153 -12.95 -3.43 -24.67
C GLY A 153 -13.94 -4.60 -24.47
N MET A 154 -14.71 -4.59 -23.38
CA MET A 154 -15.69 -5.64 -23.03
C MET A 154 -17.09 -5.39 -23.60
N LYS A 155 -17.30 -4.27 -24.31
CA LYS A 155 -18.60 -3.86 -24.86
C LYS A 155 -18.70 -4.10 -26.38
N LYS A 156 -18.04 -5.14 -26.89
CA LYS A 156 -18.10 -5.54 -28.30
C LYS A 156 -18.45 -7.02 -28.44
#